data_AF-A0A7C5DVS5-F1
#
_entry.id   AF-A0A7C5DVS5-F1
#
_cell.length_a   1.000
_cell.length_b   1.000
_cell.length_c   1.000
_cell.angle_alpha   90.00
_cell.angle_beta   90.00
_cell.angle_gamma   90.00
#
_symmetry.space_group_name_H-M   'P 1'
#
loop_
_entity.id
_entity.type
_entity.pdbx_description
1 polymer ?
#
loop_
_entity_poly.entity_id
_entity_poly.type
_entity_poly.pdbx_seq_one_letter_code
_entity_poly.pdbx_strand_id
1 'polypeptide(L)'
;MNDHKKSRAGGNFLQILRIREFGAIVGIAIFFVIFSVISDRFVTIDNLTTTFTMASELGIIAIGVTMLMISGEFDLSVGAAFAVGPMIFAIMIN
;
A
#
# COMPACT_ATOMS: atom_id res chain seq x y z
N MET A 1 -47.65 17.97 4.96
CA MET A 1 -46.68 18.73 4.15
C MET A 1 -45.67 19.34 5.10
N ASN A 2 -44.47 18.78 5.20
CA ASN A 2 -43.27 19.48 5.70
C ASN A 2 -42.08 18.54 5.48
N ASP A 3 -41.46 18.72 4.32
CA ASP A 3 -40.19 18.12 3.92
C ASP A 3 -39.07 18.61 4.85
N HIS A 4 -38.73 17.81 5.85
CA HIS A 4 -37.48 17.98 6.59
C HIS A 4 -36.32 17.50 5.73
N LYS A 5 -35.85 18.41 4.85
CA LYS A 5 -34.56 18.41 4.16
C LYS A 5 -33.43 18.45 5.22
N LYS A 6 -33.22 17.34 5.93
CA LYS A 6 -32.20 17.21 6.98
C LYS A 6 -30.84 16.98 6.33
N SER A 7 -30.00 18.02 6.38
CA SER A 7 -28.54 18.05 6.24
C SER A 7 -27.91 16.93 5.40
N ARG A 8 -27.75 17.17 4.09
CA ARG A 8 -26.97 16.31 3.17
C ARG A 8 -25.45 16.45 3.31
N ALA A 9 -24.95 17.34 4.18
CA ALA A 9 -23.53 17.65 4.28
C ALA A 9 -22.76 16.74 5.27
N GLY A 10 -23.41 16.28 6.37
CA GLY A 10 -22.79 15.39 7.36
C GLY A 10 -22.74 13.91 6.96
N GLY A 11 -23.59 13.49 6.02
CA GLY A 11 -23.67 12.10 5.57
C GLY A 11 -22.44 11.64 4.78
N ASN A 12 -21.88 12.53 3.95
CA ASN A 12 -20.77 12.19 3.06
C ASN A 12 -19.45 11.96 3.82
N PHE A 13 -19.20 12.75 4.88
CA PHE A 13 -17.98 12.63 5.68
C PHE A 13 -17.96 11.33 6.49
N LEU A 14 -19.08 10.97 7.13
CA LEU A 14 -19.22 9.71 7.85
C LEU A 14 -19.19 8.49 6.92
N GLN A 15 -19.61 8.64 5.66
CA GLN A 15 -19.47 7.59 4.65
C GLN A 15 -18.01 7.36 4.25
N ILE A 16 -17.20 8.42 4.13
CA ILE A 16 -15.77 8.31 3.81
C ILE A 16 -15.01 7.61 4.93
N LEU A 17 -15.33 7.91 6.19
CA LEU A 17 -14.72 7.25 7.36
C LEU A 17 -15.05 5.76 7.47
N ARG A 18 -16.06 5.27 6.73
CA ARG A 18 -16.53 3.87 6.80
C ARG A 18 -15.96 2.98 5.69
N ILE A 19 -15.10 3.52 4.83
CA ILE A 19 -14.45 2.77 3.76
C ILE A 19 -13.30 1.96 4.37
N ARG A 20 -13.16 0.67 4.04
CA ARG A 20 -12.16 -0.23 4.66
C ARG A 20 -10.74 0.23 4.34
N GLU A 21 -10.58 0.86 3.18
CA GLU A 21 -9.34 1.36 2.61
C GLU A 21 -8.92 2.72 3.21
N PHE A 22 -9.83 3.42 3.92
CA PHE A 22 -9.57 4.75 4.47
C PHE A 22 -8.34 4.75 5.40
N GLY A 23 -8.22 3.73 6.26
CA GLY A 23 -7.06 3.60 7.16
C GLY A 23 -5.74 3.46 6.42
N ALA A 24 -5.71 2.70 5.31
CA ALA A 24 -4.51 2.52 4.50
C ALA A 24 -4.12 3.83 3.79
N ILE A 25 -5.10 4.53 3.20
CA ILE A 25 -4.88 5.81 2.52
C ILE A 25 -4.36 6.86 3.51
N VAL A 26 -4.98 6.97 4.69
CA VAL A 26 -4.54 7.90 5.74
C VAL A 26 -3.15 7.53 6.25
N GLY A 27 -2.87 6.24 6.45
CA GLY A 27 -1.55 5.77 6.86
C GLY A 27 -0.45 6.17 5.87
N ILE A 28 -0.68 5.96 4.57
CA ILE A 28 0.26 6.35 3.51
C ILE A 28 0.44 7.87 3.48
N ALA A 29 -0.65 8.64 3.60
CA ALA A 29 -0.57 10.10 3.61
C ALA A 29 0.25 10.63 4.81
N ILE A 30 0.01 10.10 6.01
CA ILE A 30 0.75 10.46 7.22
C ILE A 30 2.24 10.09 7.06
N PHE A 31 2.53 8.87 6.61
CA PHE A 31 3.89 8.42 6.35
C PHE A 31 4.60 9.36 5.37
N PHE A 32 3.97 9.64 4.23
CA PHE A 32 4.55 10.49 3.19
C PHE A 32 4.88 11.90 3.71
N VAL A 33 3.95 12.52 4.45
CA VAL A 33 4.17 13.86 5.03
C VAL A 33 5.30 13.85 6.04
N ILE A 34 5.31 12.87 6.97
CA ILE A 34 6.35 12.77 7.99
C ILE A 34 7.74 12.65 7.36
N PHE A 35 7.92 11.71 6.43
CA PHE A 35 9.22 11.50 5.80
C PHE A 35 9.64 12.63 4.86
N SER A 36 8.67 13.31 4.24
CA SER A 36 8.94 14.52 3.46
C SER A 36 9.45 15.69 4.30
N VAL A 37 9.11 15.77 5.58
CA VAL A 37 9.60 16.82 6.49
C VAL A 37 10.91 16.41 7.17
N ILE A 38 11.09 15.13 7.47
CA ILE A 38 12.30 14.63 8.14
C ILE A 38 13.51 14.60 7.20
N SER A 39 13.32 14.36 5.91
CA SER A 39 14.40 14.18 4.95
C SER A 39 14.12 14.86 3.62
N ASP A 40 14.98 15.81 3.24
CA ASP A 40 14.96 16.45 1.92
C ASP A 40 15.18 15.44 0.77
N ARG A 41 15.76 14.27 1.06
CA ARG A 41 15.99 13.21 0.06
C ARG A 41 14.74 12.39 -0.24
N PHE A 42 13.72 12.44 0.63
CA PHE A 42 12.55 11.56 0.51
C PHE A 42 11.77 11.80 -0.80
N VAL A 43 11.54 13.06 -1.18
CA VAL A 43 10.77 13.43 -2.38
C VAL A 43 11.68 13.63 -3.60
N THR A 44 12.92 13.11 -3.58
CA THR A 44 13.78 13.15 -4.78
C THR A 44 13.31 12.15 -5.82
N ILE A 45 13.52 12.46 -7.11
CA ILE A 45 13.13 11.58 -8.21
C ILE A 45 13.78 10.21 -8.07
N ASP A 46 15.05 10.15 -7.69
CA ASP A 46 15.76 8.90 -7.48
C ASP A 46 15.12 8.06 -6.38
N ASN A 47 14.88 8.65 -5.20
CA ASN A 47 14.25 7.94 -4.08
C ASN A 47 12.82 7.50 -4.40
N LEU A 48 12.03 8.35 -5.04
CA LEU A 48 10.67 8.01 -5.47
C LEU A 48 10.70 6.87 -6.49
N THR A 49 11.60 6.92 -7.49
CA THR A 49 11.73 5.88 -8.52
C THR A 49 12.11 4.54 -7.92
N THR A 50 13.10 4.51 -7.02
CA THR A 50 13.49 3.28 -6.31
C THR A 50 12.35 2.75 -5.43
N THR A 51 11.67 3.64 -4.71
CA THR A 51 10.54 3.28 -3.85
C THR A 51 9.38 2.69 -4.66
N PHE A 52 8.98 3.34 -5.76
CA PHE A 52 7.91 2.85 -6.62
C PHE A 52 8.28 1.58 -7.38
N THR A 53 9.56 1.39 -7.73
CA THR A 53 10.05 0.13 -8.30
C THR A 53 9.84 -1.01 -7.31
N MET A 54 10.30 -0.87 -6.06
CA MET A 54 10.09 -1.88 -5.02
C MET A 54 8.60 -2.10 -4.69
N ALA A 55 7.82 -1.02 -4.64
CA ALA A 55 6.37 -1.13 -4.40
C ALA A 55 5.65 -1.86 -5.54
N SER A 56 6.07 -1.66 -6.79
CA SER A 56 5.51 -2.35 -7.95
C SER A 56 5.85 -3.84 -7.93
N GLU A 57 7.09 -4.20 -7.57
CA GLU A 57 7.51 -5.59 -7.40
C GLU A 57 6.64 -6.31 -6.35
N LEU A 58 6.49 -5.72 -5.16
CA LEU A 58 5.60 -6.24 -4.12
C LEU A 58 4.12 -6.28 -4.56
N GLY A 59 3.67 -5.29 -5.31
CA GLY A 59 2.30 -5.21 -5.83
C GLY A 59 1.98 -6.35 -6.81
N ILE A 60 2.88 -6.65 -7.73
CA ILE A 60 2.73 -7.77 -8.68
C ILE A 60 2.66 -9.10 -7.92
N ILE A 61 3.52 -9.30 -6.92
CA ILE A 61 3.51 -10.50 -6.07
C ILE A 61 2.20 -10.60 -5.28
N ALA A 62 1.73 -9.49 -4.71
CA ALA A 62 0.49 -9.44 -3.95
C ALA A 62 -0.74 -9.82 -4.78
N ILE A 63 -0.78 -9.47 -6.07
CA ILE A 63 -1.84 -9.92 -6.98
C ILE A 63 -1.83 -11.44 -7.11
N GLY A 64 -0.66 -12.06 -7.31
CA GLY A 64 -0.51 -13.51 -7.38
C GLY A 64 -0.96 -14.21 -6.10
N VAL A 65 -0.49 -13.73 -4.94
CA VAL A 65 -0.91 -14.25 -3.62
C VAL A 65 -2.42 -14.06 -3.39
N THR A 66 -2.99 -12.95 -3.86
CA THR A 66 -4.44 -12.72 -3.78
C THR A 66 -5.21 -13.75 -4.59
N MET A 67 -4.77 -14.11 -5.79
CA MET A 67 -5.39 -15.18 -6.57
C MET A 67 -5.32 -16.53 -5.86
N LEU A 68 -4.21 -16.87 -5.21
CA LEU A 68 -4.08 -18.11 -4.43
C LEU A 68 -5.04 -18.12 -3.23
N MET A 69 -5.12 -17.01 -2.48
CA MET A 69 -6.06 -16.87 -1.36
C MET A 69 -7.52 -16.99 -1.80
N ILE A 70 -7.88 -16.48 -2.98
CA ILE A 70 -9.23 -16.65 -3.55
C ILE A 70 -9.52 -18.12 -3.85
N SER A 71 -8.53 -18.88 -4.32
CA SER A 71 -8.62 -20.33 -4.57
C SER A 71 -8.67 -21.16 -3.28
N GLY A 72 -8.53 -20.55 -2.10
CA GLY A 72 -8.48 -21.24 -0.81
C GLY A 72 -7.10 -21.83 -0.48
N GLU A 73 -6.07 -21.48 -1.26
CA GLU A 73 -4.71 -21.94 -1.06
C GLU A 73 -3.88 -20.86 -0.36
N PHE A 74 -3.28 -21.20 0.78
CA PHE A 74 -2.34 -20.34 1.49
C PHE A 74 -0.91 -20.80 1.18
N ASP A 75 -0.39 -20.36 0.02
CA ASP A 75 0.95 -20.73 -0.42
C ASP A 75 2.01 -19.78 0.14
N LEU A 76 2.78 -20.26 1.12
CA LEU A 76 3.89 -19.51 1.70
C LEU A 76 5.17 -19.56 0.85
N SER A 77 5.24 -20.44 -0.16
CA SER A 77 6.42 -20.63 -1.00
C SER A 77 6.77 -19.38 -1.82
N VAL A 78 5.76 -18.59 -2.24
CA VAL A 78 5.94 -17.32 -2.96
C VAL A 78 6.70 -16.30 -2.12
N GLY A 79 6.35 -16.17 -0.83
CA GLY A 79 7.05 -15.28 0.10
C GLY A 79 8.48 -15.75 0.39
N ALA A 80 8.68 -17.06 0.54
CA ALA A 80 10.00 -17.64 0.73
C ALA A 80 10.91 -17.42 -0.49
N ALA A 81 10.40 -17.61 -1.71
CA ALA A 81 11.14 -17.37 -2.95
C ALA A 81 11.52 -15.90 -3.11
N PHE A 82 10.59 -14.98 -2.83
CA PHE A 82 10.84 -13.54 -2.86
C PHE A 82 11.94 -13.10 -1.88
N ALA A 83 12.00 -13.69 -0.68
CA ALA A 83 13.04 -13.35 0.30
C ALA A 83 14.41 -13.96 -0.05
N VAL A 84 14.44 -15.24 -0.44
CA VAL A 84 15.69 -16.00 -0.61
C VAL A 84 16.38 -15.67 -1.94
N GLY A 85 15.63 -15.44 -3.02
CA GLY A 85 16.20 -15.19 -4.35
C GLY A 85 17.17 -14.01 -4.40
N PRO A 86 16.73 -12.79 -4.03
CA PRO A 86 17.59 -11.61 -3.99
C PRO A 86 18.75 -11.76 -2.99
N MET A 87 18.54 -12.45 -1.87
CA MET A 87 19.59 -12.70 -0.88
C MET A 87 20.73 -13.55 -1.45
N ILE A 88 20.40 -14.66 -2.12
CA ILE A 88 21.40 -15.51 -2.78
C ILE A 88 22.13 -14.70 -3.85
N PHE A 89 21.40 -13.96 -4.69
CA PHE A 89 22.00 -13.11 -5.72
C PHE A 89 22.99 -12.09 -5.11
N ALA A 90 22.60 -11.43 -4.01
CA ALA A 90 23.45 -10.48 -3.31
C ALA A 90 24.71 -11.13 -2.70
N ILE A 91 24.62 -12.36 -2.20
CA ILE A 91 25.78 -13.11 -1.71
C ILE A 91 26.72 -13.49 -2.87
N MET A 92 26.18 -13.84 -4.03
CA MET A 92 27.00 -14.26 -5.19
C MET A 92 27.70 -13.09 -5.89
N ILE A 93 27.13 -11.88 -5.85
CA ILE A 93 27.70 -10.71 -6.50
C ILE A 93 28.77 -9.99 -5.66
N ASN A 94 28.88 -10.34 -4.36
CA ASN A 94 29.81 -9.77 -3.40
C ASN A 94 31.05 -10.66 -3.22
#